data_AF-A0A1F6BKU9-F1
#
_entry.id   AF-A0A1F6BKU9-F1
#
_cell.length_a   1.000
_cell.length_b   1.000
_cell.length_c   1.000
_cell.angle_alpha   90.00
_cell.angle_beta   90.00
_cell.angle_gamma   90.00
#
_symmetry.space_group_name_H-M   'P 1'
#
loop_
_entity.id
_entity.type
_entity.pdbx_description
1 polymer ?
#
loop_
_entity_poly.entity_id
_entity_poly.type
_entity_poly.pdbx_seq_one_letter_code
_entity_poly.pdbx_strand_id
1 'polypeptide(L)'
;MPICKLCKRQYRDYQNKMRTRCGSCNTKIRRYRTKATAIKLLGGKCMDCGWRGNQAALQFHHLAARHKDFTFGNVANKSWDSIKSELKKCILLCANCHAIRHSSKEDVEFLLEAAKYKGRKLLF
;
A
#
# COMPACT_ATOMS: atom_id res chain seq x y z
N MET A 1 -27.77 -11.75 17.76
CA MET A 1 -26.78 -11.16 16.83
C MET A 1 -25.51 -12.00 16.86
N PRO A 2 -24.97 -12.44 15.70
CA PRO A 2 -23.74 -13.23 15.65
C PRO A 2 -22.52 -12.48 16.21
N ILE A 3 -21.58 -13.23 16.77
CA ILE A 3 -20.29 -12.73 17.27
C ILE A 3 -19.21 -12.99 16.22
N CYS A 4 -18.44 -11.96 15.88
CA CYS A 4 -17.38 -12.09 14.89
C CYS A 4 -16.24 -12.99 15.41
N LYS A 5 -15.87 -14.05 14.68
CA LYS A 5 -14.78 -14.96 15.07
C LYS A 5 -13.43 -14.24 15.26
N LEU A 6 -13.19 -13.15 14.53
CA LEU A 6 -11.93 -12.40 14.53
C LEU A 6 -11.87 -11.31 15.59
N CYS A 7 -12.76 -10.31 15.52
CA CYS A 7 -12.71 -9.15 16.43
C CYS A 7 -13.65 -9.27 17.64
N LYS A 8 -14.33 -10.40 17.81
CA LYS A 8 -15.23 -10.71 18.95
C LYS A 8 -16.40 -9.74 19.18
N ARG A 9 -16.57 -8.72 18.34
CA ARG A 9 -17.74 -7.84 18.39
C ARG A 9 -18.99 -8.53 17.85
N GLN A 10 -20.14 -8.17 18.43
CA GLN A 10 -21.44 -8.51 17.86
C GLN A 10 -21.68 -7.72 16.57
N TYR A 11 -22.39 -8.30 15.61
CA TYR A 11 -22.77 -7.61 14.37
C TYR A 11 -24.11 -8.12 13.83
N ARG A 12 -24.71 -7.34 12.92
CA ARG A 12 -25.92 -7.74 12.19
C ARG A 12 -25.54 -8.37 10.85
N ASP A 13 -26.13 -9.53 10.56
CA ASP A 13 -26.01 -10.18 9.25
C ASP A 13 -27.29 -9.91 8.44
N TYR A 14 -27.34 -8.75 7.79
CA TYR A 14 -28.49 -8.32 6.98
C TYR A 14 -28.87 -9.28 5.85
N GLN A 15 -27.91 -10.08 5.37
CA GLN A 15 -28.13 -11.02 4.26
C GLN A 15 -28.51 -12.43 4.73
N ASN A 16 -28.61 -12.65 6.05
CA ASN A 16 -28.89 -13.94 6.69
C ASN A 16 -28.06 -15.11 6.10
N LYS A 17 -26.79 -14.88 5.78
CA LYS A 17 -25.90 -15.87 5.16
C LYS A 17 -25.12 -16.69 6.20
N MET A 18 -25.58 -16.71 7.45
CA MET A 18 -24.89 -17.31 8.60
C MET A 18 -23.39 -16.97 8.63
N ARG A 19 -23.06 -15.69 8.41
CA ARG A 19 -21.65 -15.27 8.36
C ARG A 19 -20.98 -15.55 9.71
N THR A 20 -19.71 -15.95 9.66
CA THR A 20 -18.86 -16.18 10.85
C THR A 20 -17.98 -14.97 11.22
N ARG A 21 -17.98 -13.94 10.39
CA ARG A 21 -17.18 -12.72 10.54
C ARG A 21 -17.97 -11.49 10.11
N CYS A 22 -17.78 -10.39 10.82
CA CYS A 22 -18.35 -9.10 10.44
C CYS A 22 -17.75 -8.57 9.13
N GLY A 23 -18.45 -7.62 8.48
CA GLY A 23 -18.02 -7.03 7.21
C GLY A 23 -16.61 -6.44 7.23
N SER A 24 -16.27 -5.66 8.27
CA SER A 24 -14.95 -5.04 8.42
C SER A 24 -13.81 -6.08 8.44
N CYS A 25 -13.97 -7.17 9.23
CA CYS A 25 -12.98 -8.24 9.27
C CYS A 25 -12.85 -8.97 7.94
N ASN A 26 -13.96 -9.21 7.23
CA ASN A 26 -13.90 -9.80 5.89
C ASN A 26 -13.19 -8.88 4.88
N THR A 27 -13.36 -7.55 4.98
CA THR A 27 -12.64 -6.59 4.13
C THR A 27 -11.14 -6.57 4.46
N LYS A 28 -10.76 -6.60 5.75
CA LYS A 28 -9.36 -6.73 6.18
C LYS A 28 -8.70 -7.98 5.60
N ILE A 29 -9.36 -9.14 5.72
CA ILE A 29 -8.86 -10.42 5.18
C ILE A 29 -8.72 -10.34 3.65
N ARG A 30 -9.73 -9.82 2.94
CA ARG A 30 -9.68 -9.68 1.48
C ARG A 30 -8.49 -8.81 1.05
N ARG A 31 -8.35 -7.61 1.64
CA ARG A 31 -7.22 -6.70 1.36
C ARG A 31 -5.87 -7.34 1.62
N TYR A 32 -5.72 -8.02 2.76
CA TYR A 32 -4.48 -8.72 3.13
C TYR A 32 -4.12 -9.80 2.10
N ARG A 33 -5.08 -10.66 1.72
CA ARG A 33 -4.87 -11.73 0.75
C ARG A 33 -4.51 -11.18 -0.63
N THR A 34 -5.25 -10.18 -1.11
CA THR A 34 -4.98 -9.52 -2.39
C THR A 34 -3.58 -8.91 -2.41
N LYS A 35 -3.21 -8.16 -1.37
CA LYS A 35 -1.88 -7.53 -1.27
C LYS A 35 -0.76 -8.57 -1.23
N ALA A 36 -0.92 -9.65 -0.45
CA ALA A 36 0.07 -10.72 -0.36
C ALA A 36 0.31 -11.40 -1.72
N THR A 37 -0.76 -11.72 -2.46
CA THR A 37 -0.62 -12.32 -3.79
C THR A 37 0.03 -11.36 -4.77
N ALA A 38 -0.36 -10.08 -4.76
CA ALA A 38 0.23 -9.05 -5.60
C ALA A 38 1.73 -8.83 -5.32
N ILE A 39 2.14 -8.83 -4.04
CA ILE A 39 3.55 -8.78 -3.64
C ILE A 39 4.32 -9.96 -4.21
N LYS A 40 3.78 -11.17 -4.12
CA LYS A 40 4.43 -12.37 -4.65
C LYS A 40 4.62 -12.29 -6.17
N LEU A 41 3.64 -11.75 -6.90
CA LEU A 41 3.73 -11.56 -8.35
C LEU A 41 4.83 -10.56 -8.75
N LEU A 42 5.10 -9.54 -7.94
CA LEU A 42 6.16 -8.55 -8.19
C LEU A 42 7.51 -8.92 -7.55
N GLY A 43 7.72 -10.21 -7.22
CA GLY A 43 9.02 -10.72 -6.74
C GLY A 43 9.25 -10.65 -5.23
N GLY A 44 8.30 -10.11 -4.45
CA GLY A 44 8.32 -10.23 -2.97
C GLY A 44 9.37 -9.40 -2.23
N LYS A 45 10.07 -8.50 -2.92
CA LYS A 45 11.11 -7.63 -2.35
C LYS A 45 11.06 -6.23 -2.97
N CYS A 46 11.63 -5.25 -2.27
CA CYS A 46 11.86 -3.92 -2.82
C CYS A 46 12.75 -4.01 -4.07
N MET A 47 12.34 -3.37 -5.16
CA MET A 47 13.10 -3.31 -6.39
C MET A 47 14.38 -2.47 -6.26
N ASP A 48 14.33 -1.40 -5.45
CA ASP A 48 15.45 -0.46 -5.31
C ASP A 48 16.52 -0.97 -4.34
N CYS A 49 16.13 -1.40 -3.14
CA CYS A 49 17.08 -1.79 -2.08
C CYS A 49 17.07 -3.29 -1.73
N GLY A 50 16.23 -4.10 -2.37
CA GLY A 50 16.16 -5.54 -2.11
C GLY A 50 15.46 -5.95 -0.81
N TRP A 51 14.97 -5.00 0.02
CA TRP A 51 14.34 -5.31 1.30
C TRP A 51 13.16 -6.29 1.15
N ARG A 52 13.14 -7.31 2.01
CA ARG A 52 12.08 -8.33 2.10
C ARG A 52 11.64 -8.46 3.56
N GLY A 53 10.34 -8.57 3.79
CA GLY A 53 9.80 -8.73 5.13
C GLY A 53 8.29 -8.63 5.18
N ASN A 54 7.78 -7.98 6.23
CA ASN A 54 6.34 -7.81 6.43
C ASN A 54 5.72 -7.00 5.28
N GLN A 55 4.64 -7.52 4.69
CA GLN A 55 3.89 -6.86 3.62
C GLN A 55 3.41 -5.45 3.97
N ALA A 56 3.30 -5.11 5.26
CA ALA A 56 2.93 -3.78 5.73
C ALA A 56 3.90 -2.70 5.21
N ALA A 57 5.20 -3.02 5.13
CA ALA A 57 6.23 -2.09 4.67
C ALA A 57 6.46 -2.09 3.15
N LEU A 58 5.76 -2.94 2.39
CA LEU A 58 5.83 -2.96 0.93
C LEU A 58 4.70 -2.13 0.31
N GLN A 59 5.04 -1.37 -0.72
CA GLN A 59 4.16 -0.43 -1.42
C GLN A 59 4.30 -0.60 -2.94
N PHE A 60 3.18 -0.46 -3.65
CA PHE A 60 3.15 -0.50 -5.11
C PHE A 60 3.37 0.90 -5.64
N HIS A 61 4.44 1.10 -6.40
CA HIS A 61 4.78 2.36 -7.04
C HIS A 61 4.44 2.29 -8.53
N HIS A 62 3.65 3.24 -9.02
CA HIS A 62 3.38 3.35 -10.46
C HIS A 62 4.57 3.99 -11.18
N LEU A 63 5.03 3.38 -12.27
CA LEU A 63 6.16 3.92 -13.05
C LEU A 63 5.81 5.21 -13.81
N ALA A 64 4.55 5.39 -14.21
CA ALA A 64 4.08 6.58 -14.91
C ALA A 64 3.01 7.30 -14.06
N ALA A 65 3.32 8.51 -13.60
CA ALA A 65 2.42 9.32 -12.76
C ALA A 65 1.11 9.71 -13.47
N ARG A 66 1.11 9.75 -14.82
CA ARG A 66 -0.01 10.23 -15.65
C ARG A 66 -1.15 9.23 -15.88
N HIS A 67 -0.97 7.95 -15.53
CA HIS A 67 -1.98 6.91 -15.74
C HIS A 67 -2.27 6.14 -14.45
N LYS A 68 -2.81 6.84 -13.44
CA LYS A 68 -3.37 6.20 -12.26
C LYS A 68 -4.87 6.00 -12.49
N ASP A 69 -5.26 4.77 -12.81
CA ASP A 69 -6.67 4.42 -12.84
C ASP A 69 -7.20 4.28 -11.40
N PHE A 70 -6.41 3.75 -10.44
CA PHE A 70 -6.84 3.58 -9.04
C PHE A 70 -5.69 3.56 -8.00
N THR A 71 -6.00 3.99 -6.76
CA THR A 71 -5.13 3.78 -5.59
C THR A 71 -5.29 2.35 -5.04
N PHE A 72 -4.18 1.67 -4.71
CA PHE A 72 -4.19 0.25 -4.34
C PHE A 72 -5.10 -0.11 -3.14
N GLY A 73 -5.47 0.88 -2.32
CA GLY A 73 -6.43 0.71 -1.20
C GLY A 73 -7.84 0.26 -1.61
N ASN A 74 -8.25 0.52 -2.86
CA ASN A 74 -9.57 0.16 -3.40
C ASN A 74 -9.58 -1.14 -4.23
N VAL A 75 -8.41 -1.75 -4.42
CA VAL A 75 -8.19 -2.88 -5.33
C VAL A 75 -8.85 -4.18 -4.85
N ALA A 76 -9.08 -4.34 -3.54
CA ALA A 76 -9.68 -5.56 -2.98
C ALA A 76 -11.14 -5.83 -3.37
N ASN A 77 -11.79 -4.89 -4.07
CA ASN A 77 -13.15 -5.05 -4.60
C ASN A 77 -13.18 -5.28 -6.13
N LYS A 78 -12.02 -5.34 -6.80
CA LYS A 78 -11.92 -5.57 -8.25
C LYS A 78 -11.63 -7.04 -8.56
N SER A 79 -11.90 -7.45 -9.81
CA SER A 79 -11.57 -8.78 -10.30
C SER A 79 -10.06 -8.99 -10.34
N TRP A 80 -9.60 -10.22 -10.11
CA TRP A 80 -8.17 -10.53 -10.06
C TRP A 80 -7.43 -10.14 -11.34
N ASP A 81 -8.07 -10.23 -12.50
CA ASP A 81 -7.46 -9.86 -13.78
C ASP A 81 -7.30 -8.34 -13.92
N SER A 82 -8.25 -7.54 -13.43
CA SER A 82 -8.09 -6.08 -13.34
C SER A 82 -6.90 -5.70 -12.45
N ILE A 83 -6.72 -6.43 -11.34
CA ILE A 83 -5.59 -6.23 -10.42
C ILE A 83 -4.27 -6.56 -11.10
N LYS A 84 -4.19 -7.69 -11.83
CA LYS A 84 -2.99 -8.07 -12.58
C LYS A 84 -2.62 -7.04 -13.64
N SER A 85 -3.59 -6.54 -14.39
CA SER A 85 -3.35 -5.52 -15.43
C SER A 85 -2.77 -4.25 -14.84
N GLU A 86 -3.24 -3.84 -13.65
CA GLU A 86 -2.68 -2.68 -12.95
C GLU A 86 -1.29 -2.96 -12.37
N LEU A 87 -1.06 -4.17 -11.85
CA LEU A 87 0.25 -4.58 -11.33
C LEU A 87 1.35 -4.55 -12.39
N LYS A 88 1.04 -4.78 -13.66
CA LYS A 88 2.01 -4.64 -14.77
C LYS A 88 2.56 -3.23 -14.93
N LYS A 89 1.83 -2.22 -14.44
CA LYS A 89 2.26 -0.80 -14.45
C LYS A 89 3.01 -0.40 -13.18
N CYS A 90 3.13 -1.32 -12.22
CA CYS A 90 3.67 -1.06 -10.89
C CYS A 90 5.00 -1.79 -10.67
N ILE A 91 5.84 -1.19 -9.84
CA ILE A 91 6.99 -1.84 -9.21
C ILE A 91 6.73 -1.97 -7.71
N LEU A 92 7.42 -2.89 -7.07
CA LEU A 92 7.30 -3.12 -5.63
C LEU A 92 8.46 -2.42 -4.91
N LEU A 93 8.16 -1.53 -3.97
CA LEU A 93 9.15 -0.81 -3.18
C LEU A 93 8.89 -0.98 -1.68
N CYS A 94 9.92 -0.84 -0.85
CA CYS A 94 9.70 -0.63 0.59
C CYS A 94 9.21 0.80 0.85
N ALA A 95 8.63 1.04 2.02
CA ALA A 95 8.06 2.35 2.38
C ALA A 95 9.07 3.49 2.24
N ASN A 96 10.35 3.24 2.56
CA ASN A 96 11.41 4.25 2.47
C ASN A 96 11.74 4.59 1.01
N CYS A 97 12.05 3.58 0.18
CA CYS A 97 12.32 3.79 -1.25
C CYS A 97 11.11 4.39 -1.97
N HIS A 98 9.90 3.98 -1.59
CA HIS A 98 8.68 4.58 -2.13
C HIS A 98 8.55 6.07 -1.77
N ALA A 99 8.85 6.46 -0.53
CA ALA A 99 8.85 7.86 -0.12
C ALA A 99 9.91 8.68 -0.85
N ILE A 100 11.12 8.14 -0.98
CA ILE A 100 12.25 8.72 -1.74
C ILE A 100 11.82 8.99 -3.19
N ARG A 101 11.20 8.02 -3.88
CA ARG A 101 10.71 8.19 -5.26
C ARG A 101 9.63 9.26 -5.44
N HIS A 102 8.89 9.61 -4.39
CA HIS A 102 7.93 10.73 -4.41
C HIS A 102 8.52 12.05 -3.93
N SER A 103 9.74 12.03 -3.39
CA SER A 103 10.41 13.22 -2.88
C SER A 103 10.87 14.10 -4.04
N SER A 104 10.55 15.39 -3.98
CA SER A 104 11.13 16.41 -4.84
C SER A 104 12.36 17.08 -4.20
N LYS A 105 12.81 16.59 -3.04
CA LYS A 105 13.77 17.26 -2.16
C LYS A 105 15.14 16.57 -2.11
N GLU A 106 15.45 15.83 -3.16
CA GLU A 106 16.74 15.12 -3.29
C GLU A 106 17.62 15.73 -4.39
N ASP A 107 17.11 16.73 -5.10
CA ASP A 107 17.88 17.42 -6.13
C ASP A 107 19.04 18.21 -5.51
N VAL A 108 20.21 18.13 -6.15
CA VAL A 108 21.44 18.77 -5.66
C VAL A 108 21.27 20.28 -5.55
N GLU A 109 20.59 20.92 -6.50
CA GLU A 109 20.33 22.36 -6.49
C GLU A 109 19.45 22.74 -5.30
N PHE A 110 18.38 21.96 -5.05
CA PHE A 110 17.54 22.15 -3.88
C PHE A 110 18.33 22.02 -2.57
N LEU A 111 19.21 21.01 -2.45
CA LEU A 111 20.03 20.81 -1.25
C LEU A 111 21.03 21.94 -1.04
N LEU A 112 21.66 22.43 -2.12
CA LEU A 112 22.57 23.57 -2.07
C LEU A 112 21.86 24.85 -1.63
N GLU A 113 20.64 25.09 -2.13
CA GLU A 113 19.86 26.26 -1.74
C GLU A 113 19.35 26.14 -0.30
N ALA A 114 18.89 24.95 0.11
CA ALA A 114 18.50 24.68 1.49
C ALA A 114 19.63 24.92 2.48
N ALA A 115 20.88 24.55 2.13
CA ALA A 115 22.05 24.80 2.98
C ALA A 115 22.38 26.30 3.15
N LYS A 116 22.03 27.13 2.17
CA LYS A 116 22.22 28.59 2.23
C LYS A 116 21.10 29.33 2.96
N TYR A 117 20.01 28.64 3.31
CA TYR A 117 18.82 29.26 3.86
C TYR A 117 19.11 29.92 5.23
N LYS A 118 19.14 31.27 5.26
CA LYS A 118 19.42 32.09 6.45
C LYS A 118 18.18 32.31 7.34
N GLY A 119 17.33 31.30 7.45
CA GLY A 119 16.13 31.34 8.30
C GLY A 119 16.46 31.25 9.80
N ARG A 120 15.41 31.01 10.61
CA ARG A 120 15.58 30.74 12.04
C ARG A 120 16.57 29.58 12.23
N LYS A 121 17.60 29.78 13.07
CA LYS A 121 18.51 28.70 13.47
C LYS A 121 17.71 27.60 14.18
N LEU A 122 17.67 26.43 13.57
CA LEU A 122 17.21 25.20 14.19
C LEU A 122 18.45 24.49 14.76
N LEU A 123 18.37 24.07 16.02
CA LEU A 123 19.37 23.18 16.61
C LEU A 123 18.95 21.76 16.23
N PHE A 124 19.79 21.09 15.45
CA PHE A 124 19.66 19.67 15.10
C PHE A 124 20.57 18.83 15.99
#